data_AF-A0A523JRP3-F1
#
_entry.id   AF-A0A523JRP3-F1
#
_cell.length_a   1.000
_cell.length_b   1.000
_cell.length_c   1.000
_cell.angle_alpha   90.00
_cell.angle_beta   90.00
_cell.angle_gamma   90.00
#
_symmetry.space_group_name_H-M   'P 1'
#
loop_
_entity.id
_entity.type
_entity.pdbx_description
1 polymer ?
#
loop_
_entity_poly.entity_id
_entity_poly.type
_entity_poly.pdbx_seq_one_letter_code
_entity_poly.pdbx_strand_id
1 'polypeptide(L)'
;MTRRNRGNALPSLLILIALILGVGAWNYHKNLALDEQEYRPFRGHSDEALHQLIDAYENERDRDKKAYLEVAGRRASAKTKPMLDEQVAEFERVQSHGLRTRQLRNAVAGHQASLKELKKEASRRTLDADNFRRILRLATTF
;
A
#
# COMPACT_ATOMS: atom_id res chain seq x y z
N MET A 1 -0.90 -58.27 22.40
CA MET A 1 -0.72 -58.50 20.95
C MET A 1 -1.43 -57.40 20.17
N THR A 2 -0.72 -56.40 19.65
CA THR A 2 -1.30 -55.38 18.75
C THR A 2 -0.55 -55.44 17.42
N ARG A 3 -1.03 -56.30 16.53
CA ARG A 3 -0.59 -56.35 15.13
C ARG A 3 -1.04 -55.05 14.46
N ARG A 4 -0.07 -54.19 14.16
CA ARG A 4 -0.23 -52.92 13.44
C ARG A 4 -0.92 -53.13 12.09
N ASN A 5 -2.10 -52.53 11.92
CA ASN A 5 -2.74 -52.29 10.64
C ASN A 5 -1.86 -51.37 9.77
N ARG A 6 -0.89 -51.93 9.06
CA ARG A 6 -0.06 -51.22 8.07
C ARG A 6 -0.65 -51.26 6.64
N GLY A 7 -1.76 -51.98 6.42
CA GLY A 7 -2.32 -52.23 5.08
C GLY A 7 -3.23 -51.14 4.50
N ASN A 8 -3.88 -50.31 5.33
CA ASN A 8 -4.92 -49.37 4.87
C ASN A 8 -4.51 -47.89 4.88
N ALA A 9 -3.26 -47.57 5.20
CA ALA A 9 -2.80 -46.18 5.29
C ALA A 9 -2.49 -45.56 3.91
N LEU A 10 -2.09 -46.39 2.93
CA LEU A 10 -1.73 -45.91 1.61
C LEU A 10 -2.92 -45.32 0.81
N PRO A 11 -4.09 -45.99 0.70
CA PRO A 11 -5.22 -45.43 -0.02
C PRO A 11 -5.80 -44.19 0.66
N SER A 12 -5.85 -44.15 2.00
CA SER A 12 -6.30 -42.96 2.73
C SER A 12 -5.34 -41.77 2.58
N LEU A 13 -4.02 -42.01 2.55
CA LEU A 13 -3.03 -40.99 2.25
C LEU A 13 -3.19 -40.46 0.82
N LEU A 14 -3.40 -41.34 -0.17
CA LEU A 14 -3.63 -40.93 -1.55
C LEU A 14 -4.90 -40.10 -1.71
N ILE A 15 -5.98 -40.46 -1.04
CA ILE A 15 -7.23 -39.67 -1.02
C ILE A 15 -6.98 -38.30 -0.37
N LEU A 16 -6.25 -38.26 0.75
CA LEU A 16 -5.91 -36.99 1.41
C LEU A 16 -5.05 -36.10 0.50
N ILE A 17 -4.05 -36.65 -0.17
CA ILE A 17 -3.23 -35.91 -1.14
C ILE A 17 -4.11 -35.41 -2.29
N ALA A 18 -5.00 -36.24 -2.84
CA ALA A 18 -5.92 -35.85 -3.90
C ALA A 18 -6.86 -34.72 -3.46
N LEU A 19 -7.35 -34.75 -2.22
CA LEU A 19 -8.17 -33.66 -1.65
C LEU A 19 -7.37 -32.36 -1.51
N ILE A 20 -6.14 -32.44 -1.00
CA ILE A 20 -5.26 -31.25 -0.85
C ILE A 20 -4.94 -30.65 -2.22
N LEU A 21 -4.59 -31.48 -3.20
CA LEU A 21 -4.31 -31.03 -4.57
C LEU A 21 -5.56 -30.48 -5.26
N GLY A 22 -6.72 -31.09 -5.06
CA GLY A 22 -7.98 -30.64 -5.62
C GLY A 22 -8.41 -29.27 -5.07
N VAL A 23 -8.35 -29.09 -3.75
CA VAL A 23 -8.62 -27.81 -3.08
C VAL A 23 -7.59 -26.75 -3.51
N GLY A 24 -6.31 -27.12 -3.56
CA GLY A 24 -5.24 -26.21 -4.01
C GLY A 24 -5.42 -25.75 -5.46
N ALA A 25 -5.79 -26.65 -6.38
CA ALA A 25 -6.04 -26.32 -7.78
C ALA A 25 -7.29 -25.44 -7.95
N TRP A 26 -8.35 -25.72 -7.19
CA TRP A 26 -9.56 -24.88 -7.17
C TRP A 26 -9.24 -23.46 -6.69
N ASN A 27 -8.51 -23.33 -5.58
CA ASN A 27 -8.07 -22.03 -5.06
C ASN A 27 -7.17 -21.30 -6.05
N TYR A 28 -6.23 -22.01 -6.67
CA TYR A 28 -5.36 -21.44 -7.70
C TYR A 28 -6.18 -20.81 -8.83
N HIS A 29 -7.17 -21.53 -9.37
CA HIS A 29 -7.98 -21.02 -10.46
C HIS A 29 -8.82 -19.80 -10.04
N LYS A 30 -9.45 -19.87 -8.87
CA LYS A 30 -10.21 -18.75 -8.30
C LYS A 30 -9.32 -17.52 -8.09
N ASN A 31 -8.16 -17.69 -7.46
CA ASN A 31 -7.27 -16.59 -7.14
C ASN A 31 -6.57 -16.03 -8.37
N LEU A 32 -6.29 -16.86 -9.38
CA LEU A 32 -5.77 -16.40 -10.66
C LEU A 32 -6.77 -15.45 -11.34
N ALA A 33 -8.06 -15.83 -11.38
CA ALA A 33 -9.11 -14.98 -11.93
C ALA A 33 -9.26 -13.65 -11.15
N LEU A 34 -9.14 -13.68 -9.82
CA LEU A 34 -9.13 -12.48 -8.99
C LEU A 34 -7.89 -11.60 -9.25
N ASP A 35 -6.72 -12.21 -9.36
CA ASP A 35 -5.46 -11.51 -9.65
C ASP A 35 -5.49 -10.83 -11.02
N GLU A 36 -6.17 -11.42 -12.01
CA GLU A 36 -6.37 -10.87 -13.36
C GLU A 36 -7.37 -9.70 -13.39
N GLN A 37 -8.42 -9.75 -12.55
CA GLN A 37 -9.43 -8.70 -12.43
C GLN A 37 -8.97 -7.52 -11.56
N GLU A 38 -7.95 -7.70 -10.72
CA GLU A 38 -7.45 -6.63 -9.85
C GLU A 38 -6.85 -5.47 -10.69
N TYR A 39 -7.43 -4.28 -10.56
CA TYR A 39 -6.90 -3.06 -11.17
C TYR A 39 -5.54 -2.71 -10.57
N ARG A 40 -4.50 -2.67 -11.42
CA ARG A 40 -3.12 -2.38 -11.02
C ARG A 40 -2.58 -1.20 -11.84
N PRO A 41 -2.58 0.03 -11.27
CA PRO A 41 -2.16 1.23 -11.98
C PRO A 41 -0.74 1.12 -12.55
N PHE A 42 0.15 0.44 -11.81
CA PHE A 42 1.58 0.39 -12.11
C PHE A 42 2.04 -0.89 -12.80
N ARG A 43 1.14 -1.80 -13.20
CA ARG A 43 1.49 -3.09 -13.82
C ARG A 43 2.32 -2.93 -15.10
N GLY A 44 2.06 -1.87 -15.87
CA GLY A 44 2.74 -1.60 -17.14
C GLY A 44 4.14 -0.98 -17.03
N HIS A 45 4.57 -0.55 -15.84
CA HIS A 45 5.89 0.06 -15.66
C HIS A 45 6.99 -0.99 -15.53
N SER A 46 8.19 -0.70 -16.03
CA SER A 46 9.39 -1.50 -15.75
C SER A 46 9.77 -1.41 -14.28
N ASP A 47 10.54 -2.38 -13.77
CA ASP A 47 11.02 -2.36 -12.38
C ASP A 47 11.89 -1.13 -12.11
N GLU A 48 12.74 -0.76 -13.07
CA GLU A 48 13.57 0.44 -12.98
C GLU A 48 12.71 1.71 -12.89
N ALA A 49 11.69 1.83 -13.74
CA ALA A 49 10.78 2.98 -13.69
C ALA A 49 9.99 3.01 -12.36
N LEU A 50 9.62 1.85 -11.81
CA LEU A 50 8.95 1.75 -10.53
C LEU A 50 9.84 2.25 -9.39
N HIS A 51 11.12 1.89 -9.38
CA HIS A 51 12.10 2.39 -8.42
C HIS A 51 12.33 3.90 -8.55
N GLN A 52 12.48 4.41 -9.77
CA GLN A 52 12.61 5.84 -10.01
C GLN A 52 11.38 6.63 -9.52
N LEU A 53 10.17 6.09 -9.72
CA LEU A 53 8.94 6.69 -9.19
C LEU A 53 8.92 6.68 -7.67
N ILE A 54 9.31 5.59 -7.03
CA ILE A 54 9.41 5.53 -5.56
C ILE A 54 10.36 6.62 -5.06
N ASP A 55 11.56 6.71 -5.62
CA ASP A 55 12.56 7.69 -5.20
C ASP A 55 12.07 9.14 -5.42
N ALA A 56 11.41 9.40 -6.55
CA ALA A 56 10.82 10.71 -6.84
C ALA A 56 9.76 11.09 -5.80
N TYR A 57 8.81 10.20 -5.52
CA TYR A 57 7.75 10.45 -4.55
C TYR A 57 8.27 10.54 -3.10
N GLU A 58 9.32 9.81 -2.74
CA GLU A 58 9.97 9.94 -1.43
C GLU A 58 10.61 11.33 -1.26
N ASN A 59 11.31 11.79 -2.29
CA ASN A 59 11.92 13.12 -2.31
C ASN A 59 10.86 14.24 -2.23
N GLU A 60 9.76 14.13 -2.99
CA GLU A 60 8.64 15.08 -2.94
C GLU A 60 7.95 15.08 -1.57
N ARG A 61 7.61 13.90 -1.04
CA ARG A 61 7.04 13.76 0.30
C ARG A 61 7.94 14.43 1.35
N ASP A 62 9.24 14.24 1.28
CA ASP A 62 10.16 14.79 2.28
C ASP A 62 10.32 16.30 2.16
N ARG A 63 10.26 16.86 0.95
CA ARG A 63 10.19 18.32 0.74
C ARG A 63 8.90 18.88 1.34
N ASP A 64 7.75 18.29 1.03
CA ASP A 64 6.46 18.76 1.52
C ASP A 64 6.31 18.57 3.03
N LYS A 65 6.86 17.47 3.58
CA LYS A 65 6.88 17.22 5.01
C LYS A 65 7.72 18.27 5.73
N LYS A 66 8.89 18.64 5.20
CA LYS A 66 9.72 19.73 5.76
C LYS A 66 8.96 21.05 5.74
N ALA A 67 8.36 21.40 4.61
CA ALA A 67 7.53 22.61 4.48
C ALA A 67 6.33 22.60 5.44
N TYR A 68 5.66 21.46 5.57
CA TYR A 68 4.56 21.27 6.53
C TYR A 68 5.02 21.50 7.96
N LEU A 69 6.15 20.91 8.37
CA LEU A 69 6.67 21.07 9.74
C LEU A 69 7.06 22.53 10.02
N GLU A 70 7.63 23.23 9.04
CA GLU A 70 7.97 24.65 9.17
C GLU A 70 6.73 25.52 9.40
N VAL A 71 5.64 25.25 8.66
CA VAL A 71 4.39 26.02 8.77
C VAL A 71 3.58 25.59 10.00
N ALA A 72 3.45 24.29 10.27
CA ALA A 72 2.69 23.76 11.41
C ALA A 72 3.32 24.15 12.76
N GLY A 73 4.65 24.30 12.82
CA GLY A 73 5.36 24.79 13.99
C GLY A 73 5.08 26.26 14.31
N ARG A 74 4.66 27.05 13.32
CA ARG A 74 4.30 28.46 13.48
C ARG A 74 2.82 28.57 13.83
N ARG A 75 2.48 28.68 15.12
CA ARG A 75 1.09 28.99 15.52
C ARG A 75 0.71 30.40 15.06
N ALA A 76 -0.15 30.50 14.05
CA ALA A 76 -0.83 31.76 13.72
C ALA A 76 -2.02 31.95 14.67
N SER A 77 -1.79 32.59 15.82
CA SER A 77 -2.87 33.09 16.68
C SER A 77 -3.35 34.43 16.13
N ALA A 78 -4.67 34.64 16.08
CA ALA A 78 -5.24 35.94 15.79
C ALA A 78 -4.94 36.89 16.94
N LYS A 79 -4.40 38.07 16.65
CA LYS A 79 -4.24 39.15 17.62
C LYS A 79 -5.31 40.22 17.39
N THR A 80 -5.96 40.67 18.45
CA THR A 80 -6.88 41.80 18.37
C THR A 80 -6.09 43.07 18.04
N LYS A 81 -6.50 43.77 16.99
CA LYS A 81 -5.89 45.02 16.52
C LYS A 81 -6.84 46.20 16.72
N PRO A 82 -6.33 47.42 16.97
CA PRO A 82 -7.17 48.58 17.29
C PRO A 82 -7.96 49.12 16.09
N MET A 83 -7.44 48.98 14.86
CA MET A 83 -8.12 49.44 13.64
C MET A 83 -8.78 48.30 12.88
N LEU A 84 -9.92 48.57 12.22
CA LEU A 84 -10.67 47.58 11.44
C LEU A 84 -9.85 47.00 10.28
N ASP A 85 -9.13 47.85 9.54
CA ASP A 85 -8.27 47.39 8.42
C ASP A 85 -7.19 46.42 8.89
N GLU A 86 -6.61 46.67 10.07
CA GLU A 86 -5.63 45.78 10.68
C GLU A 86 -6.24 44.45 11.16
N GLN A 87 -7.50 44.46 11.61
CA GLN A 87 -8.22 43.24 11.98
C GLN A 87 -8.53 42.37 10.75
N VAL A 88 -8.95 42.98 9.64
CA VAL A 88 -9.19 42.27 8.37
C VAL A 88 -7.88 41.65 7.88
N ALA A 89 -6.79 42.42 7.84
CA ALA A 89 -5.47 41.90 7.44
C ALA A 89 -4.98 40.75 8.33
N GLU A 90 -5.20 40.83 9.64
CA GLU A 90 -4.83 39.76 10.58
C GLU A 90 -5.68 38.49 10.37
N PHE A 91 -6.99 38.64 10.10
CA PHE A 91 -7.86 37.53 9.78
C PHE A 91 -7.42 36.82 8.49
N GLU A 92 -7.13 37.58 7.42
CA GLU A 92 -6.62 37.05 6.16
C GLU A 92 -5.28 36.33 6.35
N ARG A 93 -4.39 36.84 7.20
CA ARG A 93 -3.13 36.19 7.58
C ARG A 93 -3.37 34.84 8.25
N VAL A 94 -4.30 34.76 9.19
CA VAL A 94 -4.61 33.50 9.89
C VAL A 94 -5.30 32.51 8.95
N GLN A 95 -6.24 32.98 8.11
CA GLN A 95 -6.94 32.14 7.14
C GLN A 95 -5.97 31.56 6.10
N SER A 96 -5.11 32.39 5.51
CA SER A 96 -4.10 31.95 4.53
C SER A 96 -3.11 30.95 5.15
N HIS A 97 -2.72 31.16 6.41
CA HIS A 97 -1.89 30.21 7.15
C HIS A 97 -2.59 28.85 7.34
N GLY A 98 -3.87 28.86 7.73
CA GLY A 98 -4.67 27.64 7.88
C GLY A 98 -4.84 26.88 6.55
N LEU A 99 -5.14 27.60 5.46
CA LEU A 99 -5.25 27.02 4.12
C LEU A 99 -3.94 26.39 3.67
N ARG A 100 -2.81 27.10 3.81
CA ARG A 100 -1.48 26.60 3.47
C ARG A 100 -1.12 25.34 4.26
N THR A 101 -1.42 25.32 5.56
CA THR A 101 -1.18 24.15 6.42
C THR A 101 -1.99 22.94 5.93
N ARG A 102 -3.28 23.15 5.61
CA ARG A 102 -4.16 22.09 5.10
C ARG A 102 -3.70 21.57 3.73
N GLN A 103 -3.28 22.45 2.84
CA GLN A 103 -2.75 22.10 1.52
C GLN A 103 -1.51 21.20 1.65
N LEU A 104 -0.52 21.62 2.45
CA LEU A 104 0.71 20.84 2.67
C LEU A 104 0.41 19.49 3.32
N ARG A 105 -0.50 19.45 4.30
CA ARG A 105 -0.93 18.19 4.91
C ARG A 105 -1.55 17.24 3.89
N ASN A 106 -2.42 17.76 3.01
CA ASN A 106 -3.05 16.97 1.96
C ASN A 106 -2.04 16.48 0.93
N ALA A 107 -1.05 17.30 0.56
CA ALA A 107 0.02 16.91 -0.35
C ALA A 107 0.85 15.76 0.24
N VAL A 108 1.31 15.89 1.49
CA VAL A 108 2.03 14.81 2.20
C VAL A 108 1.21 13.52 2.24
N ALA A 109 -0.08 13.60 2.56
CA ALA A 109 -0.97 12.44 2.59
C ALA A 109 -1.14 11.81 1.20
N GLY A 110 -1.27 12.62 0.15
CA GLY A 110 -1.33 12.18 -1.24
C GLY A 110 -0.09 11.40 -1.66
N HIS A 111 1.10 11.98 -1.45
CA HIS A 111 2.36 11.30 -1.77
C HIS A 111 2.55 10.02 -0.95
N GLN A 112 2.13 9.99 0.32
CA GLN A 112 2.16 8.77 1.13
C GLN A 112 1.24 7.66 0.60
N ALA A 113 0.03 8.01 0.13
CA ALA A 113 -0.88 7.06 -0.47
C ALA A 113 -0.28 6.45 -1.75
N SER A 114 0.24 7.29 -2.65
CA SER A 114 0.91 6.84 -3.88
C SER A 114 2.15 5.98 -3.58
N LEU A 115 2.98 6.37 -2.61
CA LEU A 115 4.14 5.56 -2.19
C LEU A 115 3.74 4.20 -1.65
N LYS A 116 2.64 4.12 -0.90
CA LYS A 116 2.14 2.86 -0.37
C LYS A 116 1.75 1.91 -1.50
N GLU A 117 1.09 2.42 -2.53
CA GLU A 117 0.72 1.63 -3.71
C GLU A 117 1.94 1.19 -4.52
N LEU A 118 2.88 2.10 -4.79
CA LEU A 118 4.14 1.78 -5.50
C LEU A 118 4.96 0.72 -4.76
N LYS A 119 5.12 0.87 -3.44
CA LYS A 119 5.85 -0.11 -2.61
C LYS A 119 5.12 -1.45 -2.52
N LYS A 120 3.78 -1.45 -2.51
CA LYS A 120 2.97 -2.68 -2.56
C LYS A 120 3.18 -3.41 -3.88
N GLU A 121 3.24 -2.69 -5.00
CA GLU A 121 3.51 -3.30 -6.31
C GLU A 121 4.95 -3.84 -6.36
N ALA A 122 5.94 -3.06 -5.91
CA ALA A 122 7.34 -3.50 -5.87
C ALA A 122 7.53 -4.77 -5.03
N SER A 123 6.92 -4.83 -3.84
CA SER A 123 6.98 -6.03 -2.98
C SER A 123 6.23 -7.22 -3.57
N ARG A 124 5.11 -6.99 -4.27
CA ARG A 124 4.41 -8.05 -4.98
C ARG A 124 5.28 -8.64 -6.08
N ARG A 125 5.98 -7.81 -6.85
CA ARG A 125 6.89 -8.27 -7.91
C ARG A 125 8.05 -9.10 -7.37
N THR A 126 8.64 -8.71 -6.23
CA THR A 126 9.71 -9.52 -5.61
C THR A 126 9.19 -10.86 -5.08
N LEU A 127 7.96 -10.91 -4.57
CA LEU A 127 7.31 -12.16 -4.15
C LEU A 127 6.96 -13.06 -5.34
N ASP A 128 6.51 -12.46 -6.44
CA ASP A 128 6.11 -13.16 -7.66
C ASP A 128 7.28 -13.44 -8.62
N ALA A 129 8.50 -12.96 -8.31
CA ALA A 129 9.72 -13.21 -9.10
C ALA A 129 10.07 -14.69 -9.20
N ASP A 130 9.67 -15.48 -8.20
CA ASP A 130 9.77 -16.93 -8.21
C ASP A 130 8.41 -17.53 -8.59
N ASN A 131 8.35 -18.16 -9.78
CA ASN A 131 7.14 -18.81 -10.29
C ASN A 131 6.57 -19.84 -9.31
N PHE A 132 7.42 -20.55 -8.56
CA PHE A 132 6.97 -21.53 -7.58
C PHE A 132 6.26 -20.85 -6.39
N ARG A 133 6.82 -19.74 -5.88
CA ARG A 133 6.19 -18.95 -4.81
C ARG A 133 4.88 -18.33 -5.25
N ARG A 134 4.80 -17.86 -6.49
CA ARG A 134 3.55 -17.32 -7.06
C ARG A 134 2.46 -18.40 -7.12
N ILE A 135 2.78 -19.60 -7.61
CA ILE A 135 1.83 -20.72 -7.67
C ILE A 135 1.36 -21.11 -6.27
N LEU A 136 2.29 -21.23 -5.31
CA LEU A 136 1.93 -21.53 -3.93
C LEU A 136 1.03 -20.46 -3.32
N ARG A 137 1.34 -19.16 -3.50
CA ARG A 137 0.48 -18.05 -3.06
C ARG A 137 -0.93 -18.19 -3.61
N LEU A 138 -1.06 -18.41 -4.91
CA LEU A 138 -2.37 -18.55 -5.55
C LEU A 138 -3.14 -19.78 -5.04
N ALA A 139 -2.45 -20.89 -4.73
CA ALA A 139 -3.09 -22.10 -4.21
C ALA A 139 -3.48 -22.02 -2.72
N THR A 140 -2.79 -21.22 -1.91
CA THR A 140 -2.95 -21.18 -0.44
C THR A 140 -3.53 -19.88 0.12
N THR A 141 -3.76 -18.86 -0.70
CA THR A 141 -4.46 -17.64 -0.27
C THR A 141 -5.96 -17.94 -0.16
N PHE A 142 -6.57 -17.65 1.00
CA PHE A 142 -7.99 -17.90 1.29
C PHE A 142 -8.76 -16.59 1.48
#